data_AF-A0A351TMG1-F1
#
_entry.id   AF-A0A351TMG1-F1
#
_cell.length_a   1.000
_cell.length_b   1.000
_cell.length_c   1.000
_cell.angle_alpha   90.00
_cell.angle_beta   90.00
_cell.angle_gamma   90.00
#
_symmetry.space_group_name_H-M   'P 1'
#
loop_
_entity.id
_entity.type
_entity.pdbx_description
1 polymer ?
#
loop_
_entity_poly.entity_id
_entity_poly.type
_entity_poly.pdbx_seq_one_letter_code
_entity_poly.pdbx_strand_id
1 'polypeptide(L)'
;QDMVLGIYYLTQERPGALGEGKYFKNINEAILAYENKACTLHSRIKVRVSKTMPDGEVLTGIVESTLGRFIFNEILPQDLEFVDRSKEENKLLPEVDFHVGK
;
A
#
# COMPACT_ATOMS: atom_id res chain seq x y z
N GLN A 1 8.74 -20.55 -8.73
CA GLN A 1 8.22 -19.78 -9.89
C GLN A 1 6.88 -19.12 -9.57
N ASP A 2 6.00 -19.80 -8.82
CA ASP A 2 4.67 -19.29 -8.46
C ASP A 2 4.69 -18.07 -7.51
N MET A 3 5.68 -17.99 -6.61
CA MET A 3 5.82 -16.84 -5.69
C MET A 3 6.03 -15.52 -6.44
N VAL A 4 6.82 -15.51 -7.52
CA VAL A 4 7.06 -14.31 -8.33
C VAL A 4 5.80 -13.88 -9.06
N LEU A 5 5.04 -14.85 -9.59
CA LEU A 5 3.77 -14.58 -10.26
C LEU A 5 2.72 -14.04 -9.28
N GLY A 6 2.72 -14.53 -8.04
CA GLY A 6 1.87 -14.01 -6.97
C GLY A 6 2.13 -12.55 -6.65
N ILE A 7 3.41 -12.16 -6.50
CA ILE A 7 3.81 -10.76 -6.24
C ILE A 7 3.49 -9.87 -7.44
N TYR A 8 3.78 -10.34 -8.66
CA TYR A 8 3.40 -9.65 -9.90
C TYR A 8 1.89 -9.36 -9.92
N TYR A 9 1.06 -10.37 -9.66
CA TYR A 9 -0.38 -10.21 -9.61
C TYR A 9 -0.80 -9.24 -8.51
N LEU A 10 -0.27 -9.42 -7.29
CA LEU A 10 -0.64 -8.63 -6.11
C LEU A 10 -0.33 -7.13 -6.26
N THR A 11 0.77 -6.79 -6.94
CA THR A 11 1.22 -5.39 -7.09
C THR A 11 0.66 -4.71 -8.35
N GLN A 12 -0.14 -5.43 -9.14
CA GLN A 12 -0.82 -4.89 -10.31
C GLN A 12 -1.84 -3.81 -9.93
N GLU A 13 -2.02 -2.87 -10.85
CA GLU A 13 -3.04 -1.82 -10.75
C GLU A 13 -3.94 -1.88 -11.97
N ARG A 14 -5.24 -1.65 -11.76
CA ARG A 14 -6.25 -1.67 -12.81
C ARG A 14 -7.10 -0.40 -12.72
N PRO A 15 -6.90 0.57 -13.62
CA PRO A 15 -7.78 1.74 -13.72
C PRO A 15 -9.24 1.32 -13.98
N GLY A 16 -10.18 1.99 -13.34
CA GLY A 16 -11.60 1.68 -13.33
C GLY A 16 -11.99 0.47 -12.48
N ALA A 17 -11.07 -0.10 -11.69
CA ALA A 17 -11.39 -1.21 -10.80
C ALA A 17 -12.42 -0.80 -9.73
N LEU A 18 -13.24 -1.78 -9.32
CA LEU A 18 -14.23 -1.56 -8.27
C LEU A 18 -13.56 -1.03 -6.99
N GLY A 19 -14.09 0.08 -6.47
CA GLY A 19 -13.58 0.70 -5.25
C GLY A 19 -12.42 1.69 -5.46
N GLU A 20 -12.05 1.98 -6.70
CA GLU A 20 -11.09 3.07 -7.01
C GLU A 20 -11.51 4.40 -6.36
N GLY A 21 -10.51 5.11 -5.83
CA GLY A 21 -10.68 6.40 -5.17
C GLY A 21 -11.29 6.35 -3.76
N LYS A 22 -11.68 5.17 -3.26
CA LYS A 22 -12.21 5.03 -1.90
C LYS A 22 -11.15 5.36 -0.84
N TYR A 23 -11.63 5.90 0.28
CA TYR A 23 -10.84 6.22 1.46
C TYR A 23 -11.10 5.21 2.57
N PHE A 24 -10.05 4.79 3.26
CA PHE A 24 -10.10 3.87 4.40
C PHE A 24 -9.26 4.42 5.56
N LYS A 25 -9.74 4.19 6.79
CA LYS A 25 -9.14 4.69 8.03
C LYS A 25 -7.84 3.97 8.43
N ASN A 26 -7.61 2.78 7.88
CA ASN A 26 -6.43 1.94 8.00
C ASN A 26 -6.50 0.76 7.00
N ILE A 27 -5.42 -0.01 6.90
CA ILE A 27 -5.31 -1.15 5.99
C ILE A 27 -6.34 -2.24 6.31
N ASN A 28 -6.60 -2.51 7.60
CA ASN A 28 -7.58 -3.52 8.02
C ASN A 28 -9.00 -3.23 7.52
N GLU A 29 -9.41 -1.96 7.47
CA GLU A 29 -10.70 -1.58 6.89
C GLU A 29 -10.74 -1.78 5.38
N ALA A 30 -9.63 -1.53 4.68
CA ALA A 30 -9.53 -1.80 3.26
C ALA A 30 -9.56 -3.32 2.96
N ILE A 31 -8.96 -4.15 3.80
CA ILE A 31 -9.04 -5.62 3.72
C ILE A 31 -10.49 -6.08 3.94
N LEU A 32 -11.16 -5.58 4.98
CA LEU A 32 -12.57 -5.90 5.22
C LEU A 32 -13.46 -5.49 4.03
N ALA A 33 -13.19 -4.33 3.42
CA ALA A 33 -13.90 -3.89 2.23
C ALA A 33 -13.66 -4.84 1.05
N TYR A 34 -12.46 -5.37 0.88
CA TYR A 34 -12.15 -6.38 -0.13
C TYR A 34 -12.88 -7.71 0.12
N GLU A 35 -12.90 -8.19 1.35
CA GLU A 35 -13.64 -9.40 1.74
C GLU A 35 -15.14 -9.26 1.46
N ASN A 36 -15.68 -8.05 1.64
CA ASN A 36 -17.06 -7.70 1.32
C ASN A 36 -17.29 -7.32 -0.16
N LYS A 37 -16.30 -7.56 -1.04
CA LYS A 37 -16.36 -7.26 -2.48
C LYS A 37 -16.64 -5.78 -2.79
N ALA A 38 -16.28 -4.88 -1.89
CA ALA A 38 -16.46 -3.44 -2.05
C ALA A 38 -15.27 -2.75 -2.73
N CYS A 39 -14.11 -3.43 -2.79
CA CYS A 39 -12.96 -3.07 -3.62
C CYS A 39 -12.23 -4.34 -4.08
N THR A 40 -11.23 -4.19 -4.95
CA THR A 40 -10.31 -5.27 -5.39
C THR A 40 -8.87 -5.00 -4.96
N LEU A 41 -8.01 -6.03 -5.00
CA LEU A 41 -6.56 -5.90 -4.77
C LEU A 41 -5.91 -4.84 -5.68
N HIS A 42 -6.42 -4.66 -6.89
CA HIS A 42 -5.80 -3.84 -7.94
C HIS A 42 -6.38 -2.43 -8.03
N SER A 43 -7.29 -2.08 -7.12
CA SER A 43 -7.96 -0.78 -7.10
C SER A 43 -7.07 0.24 -6.42
N ARG A 44 -6.85 1.40 -7.04
CA ARG A 44 -6.14 2.52 -6.41
C ARG A 44 -7.04 3.16 -5.36
N ILE A 45 -6.63 3.07 -4.09
CA ILE A 45 -7.37 3.47 -2.90
C ILE A 45 -6.51 4.39 -2.03
N LYS A 46 -7.14 5.10 -1.12
CA LYS A 46 -6.49 6.00 -0.17
C LYS A 46 -6.64 5.45 1.23
N VAL A 47 -5.53 5.30 1.94
CA VAL A 47 -5.51 4.71 3.27
C VAL A 47 -4.79 5.65 4.23
N ARG A 48 -5.38 5.87 5.41
CA ARG A 48 -4.67 6.55 6.50
C ARG A 48 -3.63 5.60 7.09
N VAL A 49 -2.37 6.03 7.06
CA VAL A 49 -1.21 5.32 7.59
C VAL A 49 -0.64 6.11 8.75
N SER A 50 -0.26 5.41 9.82
CA SER A 50 0.41 5.98 10.98
C SER A 50 1.70 5.20 11.23
N LYS A 51 2.82 5.90 11.43
CA LYS A 51 4.14 5.31 11.70
C LYS A 51 4.80 6.03 12.88
N THR A 52 5.28 5.25 13.83
CA THR A 52 6.12 5.77 14.92
C THR A 52 7.54 5.95 14.40
N MET A 53 8.07 7.15 14.51
CA MET A 53 9.41 7.52 14.10
C MET A 53 10.44 7.15 15.17
N PRO A 54 11.75 7.11 14.84
CA PRO A 54 12.80 6.74 15.80
C PRO A 54 12.86 7.63 17.06
N ASP A 55 12.39 8.87 16.96
CA ASP A 55 12.29 9.83 18.06
C ASP A 55 11.02 9.65 18.93
N GLY A 56 10.14 8.72 18.56
CA GLY A 56 8.89 8.43 19.23
C GLY A 56 7.68 9.24 18.73
N GLU A 57 7.86 10.17 17.78
CA GLU A 57 6.74 10.90 17.18
C GLU A 57 5.89 9.97 16.30
N VAL A 58 4.57 10.10 16.36
CA VAL A 58 3.66 9.37 15.47
C VAL A 58 3.29 10.25 14.29
N LEU A 59 3.90 9.98 13.13
CA LEU A 59 3.51 10.62 11.88
C LEU A 59 2.28 9.92 11.32
N THR A 60 1.26 10.69 10.94
CA THR A 60 0.04 10.17 10.32
C THR A 60 -0.29 10.94 9.05
N GLY A 61 -0.73 10.23 8.01
CA GLY A 61 -1.06 10.82 6.73
C GLY A 61 -1.91 9.90 5.87
N ILE A 62 -2.37 10.42 4.73
CA ILE A 62 -3.08 9.64 3.72
C ILE A 62 -2.10 9.22 2.64
N VAL A 63 -2.06 7.93 2.37
CA VAL A 63 -1.24 7.33 1.32
C VAL A 63 -2.17 6.77 0.26
N GLU A 64 -1.84 7.00 -1.01
CA GLU A 64 -2.59 6.49 -2.15
C GLU A 64 -1.78 5.39 -2.85
N SER A 65 -2.35 4.19 -2.94
CA SER A 65 -1.73 3.02 -3.60
C SER A 65 -2.82 1.98 -3.89
N THR A 66 -2.48 0.76 -4.28
CA THR A 66 -3.45 -0.34 -4.38
C THR A 66 -3.52 -1.15 -3.10
N LEU A 67 -4.67 -1.78 -2.83
CA LEU A 67 -4.81 -2.67 -1.67
C LEU A 67 -3.74 -3.77 -1.67
N GLY A 68 -3.46 -4.35 -2.84
CA GLY A 68 -2.46 -5.40 -2.96
C GLY A 68 -1.05 -4.93 -2.61
N ARG A 69 -0.67 -3.70 -3.02
CA ARG A 69 0.61 -3.10 -2.62
C ARG A 69 0.67 -2.78 -1.14
N PHE A 70 -0.42 -2.30 -0.52
CA PHE A 70 -0.46 -2.13 0.94
C PHE A 70 -0.21 -3.46 1.66
N ILE A 71 -0.90 -4.54 1.27
CA ILE A 71 -0.72 -5.88 1.85
C ILE A 71 0.72 -6.38 1.65
N PHE A 72 1.30 -6.16 0.47
CA PHE A 72 2.67 -6.56 0.19
C PHE A 72 3.68 -5.82 1.06
N ASN A 73 3.45 -4.54 1.35
CA ASN A 73 4.36 -3.75 2.17
C ASN A 73 4.26 -4.06 3.67
N GLU A 74 3.15 -4.59 4.17
CA GLU A 74 3.03 -5.03 5.57
C GLU A 74 4.03 -6.14 5.95
N ILE A 75 4.43 -6.96 4.97
CA ILE A 75 5.41 -8.04 5.17
C ILE A 75 6.83 -7.63 4.79
N LEU A 76 7.01 -6.47 4.16
CA LEU A 76 8.32 -5.98 3.73
C LEU A 76 8.92 -5.02 4.75
N PRO A 77 10.24 -5.10 4.99
CA PRO A 77 10.96 -4.03 5.67
C PRO A 77 10.69 -2.68 4.95
N GLN A 78 10.50 -1.61 5.71
CA GLN A 78 10.19 -0.27 5.18
C GLN A 78 11.43 0.65 5.15
N ASP A 79 12.59 0.02 4.98
CA ASP A 79 13.95 0.58 4.98
C ASP A 79 14.81 -0.05 3.87
N LEU A 80 14.18 -0.48 2.77
CA LEU A 80 14.84 -1.12 1.62
C LEU A 80 15.52 -0.12 0.65
N GLU A 81 15.49 1.17 0.97
CA GLU A 81 16.09 2.25 0.17
C GLU A 81 15.47 2.47 -1.22
N PHE A 82 14.29 1.91 -1.51
CA PHE A 82 13.53 2.26 -2.72
C PHE A 82 12.85 3.62 -2.58
N VAL A 83 12.55 4.03 -1.35
CA VAL A 83 12.03 5.34 -1.03
C VAL A 83 13.08 6.17 -0.29
N ASP A 84 13.37 7.35 -0.82
CA ASP A 84 14.22 8.34 -0.16
C ASP A 84 13.52 8.91 1.08
N ARG A 85 13.88 8.42 2.27
CA ARG A 85 13.34 8.84 3.56
C ARG A 85 13.90 10.17 4.08
N SER A 86 14.85 10.79 3.38
CA SER A 86 15.33 12.14 3.73
C SER A 86 14.29 13.23 3.45
N LYS A 87 13.30 12.92 2.61
CA LYS A 87 12.18 13.82 2.27
C LYS A 87 10.98 13.58 3.16
N GLU A 88 10.43 14.64 3.74
CA GLU A 88 9.29 14.59 4.66
C GLU A 88 8.05 13.96 4.01
N GLU A 89 7.76 14.34 2.76
CA GLU A 89 6.62 13.82 2.00
C GLU A 89 6.69 12.31 1.74
N ASN A 90 7.90 11.73 1.81
CA ASN A 90 8.14 10.33 1.53
C ASN A 90 8.03 9.45 2.78
N LYS A 91 7.99 10.01 4.00
CA LYS A 91 8.13 9.22 5.25
C LYS A 91 7.08 8.12 5.44
N LEU A 92 5.91 8.26 4.82
CA LEU A 92 4.81 7.31 4.90
C LEU A 92 4.61 6.47 3.64
N LEU A 93 5.34 6.75 2.56
CA LEU A 93 5.17 6.02 1.31
C LEU A 93 5.64 4.55 1.47
N PRO A 94 4.96 3.57 0.86
CA PRO A 94 5.42 2.20 0.88
C PRO A 94 6.70 2.06 0.04
N GLU A 95 7.62 1.17 0.45
CA GLU A 95 8.84 0.86 -0.33
C GLU A 95 8.50 0.37 -1.75
N VAL A 96 7.43 -0.42 -1.88
CA VAL A 96 6.97 -0.93 -3.17
C VAL A 96 5.62 -0.31 -3.53
N ASP A 97 5.64 0.83 -4.22
CA ASP A 97 4.46 1.44 -4.87
C ASP A 97 4.48 1.36 -6.41
N PHE A 98 5.10 0.32 -6.94
CA PHE A 98 5.17 0.08 -8.37
C PHE A 98 4.78 -1.37 -8.67
N HIS A 99 4.42 -1.63 -9.92
CA HIS A 99 4.17 -2.99 -10.37
C HIS A 99 5.49 -3.75 -10.44
N VAL A 100 5.60 -4.84 -9.68
CA VAL A 100 6.80 -5.67 -9.67
C VAL A 100 6.83 -6.49 -10.95
N GLY A 101 7.66 -6.05 -11.90
CA GLY A 101 7.94 -6.75 -13.15
C GLY A 101 8.97 -7.86 -13.01
N LYS A 102 9.10 -8.66 -14.08
CA LYS A 102 10.26 -9.55 -14.29
C LYS A 102 11.43 -8.77 -14.86
#